data_AF-A0A1I2H984-F1
#
_entry.id   AF-A0A1I2H984-F1
#
_cell.length_a   1.000
_cell.length_b   1.000
_cell.length_c   1.000
_cell.angle_alpha   90.00
_cell.angle_beta   90.00
_cell.angle_gamma   90.00
#
_symmetry.space_group_name_H-M   'P 1'
#
loop_
_entity.id
_entity.type
_entity.pdbx_description
1 polymer ?
#
loop_
_entity_poly.entity_id
_entity_poly.type
_entity_poly.pdbx_seq_one_letter_code
_entity_poly.pdbx_strand_id
1 'polypeptide(L)'
;MKNFSKLFSLLCLLLVSAAFFSGCSDDDTLPQLTGESKQFILFTKSNPAISGTVTFSKRNDNTTLITLQLSGTSAGGSHPAHIHAGTAAEGGAILLDLSSVNGSTGKSETVVTALNNGSPITYEQLINLDGYVNIHLSGTDLVTLIAQGDIGINELTSTSKTYTLSAVSNSAISGTAKFTKRVSGKALVSIALTGTTPGVSSIAHIHVNTVAQTGGVVVDLTSVTGSTGKSDTSVNKLNTGVAITYDELLNFNGYINVHESASALSTLIAQGDIGKNELTNTSKTYTLNAVSNNAISGTAKFTKRVSGETLVSISLTGTTVGVSSPAHIHLNTAAQGGAIAIDLTSIIGATGKSETSVSKLNNGTTIIYDELLNFNGYINVHQSASNLATIIAQGNIGANAVNSNIVNYDITNTGSSSYLFNGGGLTNGNNPSLTLQRGKTYSFTVNAPGHPFLIKTVQTTGSANGYNNGVTNNGASSGVISFTVPSNAPNTLYYICEFHSSMTGIITITN
;
A
#
# COMPACT_ATOMS: atom_id res chain seq x y z
N MET A 1 -9.99 -21.86 -20.72
CA MET A 1 -9.63 -20.72 -21.60
C MET A 1 -8.74 -19.80 -20.79
N LYS A 2 -7.42 -19.87 -21.01
CA LYS A 2 -6.40 -19.11 -20.26
C LYS A 2 -6.03 -17.87 -21.07
N ASN A 3 -6.24 -16.68 -20.51
CA ASN A 3 -5.80 -15.43 -21.10
C ASN A 3 -4.31 -15.20 -20.80
N PHE A 4 -3.52 -15.09 -21.87
CA PHE A 4 -2.10 -14.75 -21.85
C PHE A 4 -1.92 -13.25 -21.57
N SER A 5 -1.19 -12.91 -20.51
CA SER A 5 -0.58 -11.59 -20.32
C SER A 5 0.71 -11.55 -21.16
N LYS A 6 0.77 -10.65 -22.15
CA LYS A 6 2.01 -10.37 -22.89
C LYS A 6 2.85 -9.38 -22.08
N LEU A 7 3.89 -9.91 -21.44
CA LEU A 7 5.00 -9.15 -20.87
C LEU A 7 5.91 -8.71 -22.03
N PHE A 8 5.95 -7.42 -22.33
CA PHE A 8 6.85 -6.85 -23.35
C PHE A 8 8.27 -6.80 -22.76
N SER A 9 9.09 -7.80 -23.09
CA SER A 9 10.53 -7.80 -22.82
C SER A 9 11.20 -6.90 -23.85
N LEU A 10 11.77 -5.78 -23.40
CA LEU A 10 12.54 -4.85 -24.21
C LEU A 10 13.92 -5.46 -24.44
N LEU A 11 14.11 -6.09 -25.61
CA LEU A 11 15.36 -6.71 -26.01
C LEU A 11 16.39 -5.63 -26.35
N CYS A 12 17.42 -5.52 -25.53
CA CYS A 12 18.58 -4.65 -25.74
C CYS A 12 19.41 -5.21 -26.91
N LEU A 13 19.27 -4.62 -28.09
CA LEU A 13 20.06 -4.99 -29.27
C LEU A 13 21.34 -4.15 -29.31
N LEU A 14 22.40 -4.66 -28.69
CA LEU A 14 23.77 -4.15 -28.85
C LEU A 14 24.30 -4.58 -30.22
N LEU A 15 24.16 -3.72 -31.23
CA LEU A 15 24.84 -3.87 -32.53
C LEU A 15 26.18 -3.12 -32.47
N VAL A 16 27.24 -3.85 -32.11
CA VAL A 16 28.62 -3.42 -32.33
C VAL A 16 29.01 -3.88 -33.73
N SER A 17 29.00 -2.98 -34.70
CA SER A 17 29.58 -3.21 -36.02
C SER A 17 30.94 -2.51 -36.10
N ALA A 18 32.01 -3.25 -35.81
CA ALA A 18 33.37 -2.85 -36.11
C ALA A 18 33.74 -3.33 -37.52
N ALA A 19 33.71 -2.42 -38.49
CA ALA A 19 34.27 -2.66 -39.82
C ALA A 19 35.59 -1.90 -39.94
N PHE A 20 36.70 -2.64 -39.88
CA PHE A 20 38.03 -2.15 -40.26
C PHE A 20 38.13 -2.13 -41.79
N PHE A 21 38.34 -0.95 -42.37
CA PHE A 21 38.96 -0.83 -43.69
C PHE A 21 40.22 0.01 -43.54
N SER A 22 41.34 -0.57 -43.97
CA SER A 22 42.64 0.08 -44.12
C SER A 22 42.93 0.23 -45.61
N GLY A 23 43.28 1.43 -46.07
CA GLY A 23 43.89 1.64 -47.39
C GLY A 23 43.71 3.03 -48.04
N CYS A 24 44.72 3.91 -47.82
CA CYS A 24 45.22 5.05 -48.64
C CYS A 24 44.29 6.28 -48.87
N SER A 25 44.75 7.54 -48.92
CA SER A 25 46.07 8.23 -48.88
C SER A 25 45.84 9.72 -48.55
N ASP A 26 46.83 10.37 -47.91
CA ASP A 26 46.91 11.77 -47.42
C ASP A 26 45.95 12.81 -48.06
N ASP A 27 45.01 13.36 -47.28
CA ASP A 27 45.10 14.64 -46.56
C ASP A 27 43.69 14.97 -45.99
N ASP A 28 43.60 15.55 -44.79
CA ASP A 28 42.44 15.62 -43.89
C ASP A 28 41.98 14.29 -43.27
N THR A 29 42.74 13.78 -42.28
CA THR A 29 42.17 12.78 -41.36
C THR A 29 41.04 13.43 -40.56
N LEU A 30 39.79 13.17 -40.94
CA LEU A 30 38.61 13.60 -40.17
C LEU A 30 38.79 13.19 -38.69
N PRO A 31 38.42 14.06 -37.73
CA PRO A 31 38.60 13.73 -36.33
C PRO A 31 37.88 12.41 -35.98
N GLN A 32 38.55 11.56 -35.20
CA GLN A 32 38.10 10.20 -34.90
C GLN A 32 37.46 10.13 -33.52
N LEU A 33 36.57 9.14 -33.34
CA LEU A 33 36.01 8.84 -32.02
C LEU A 33 37.10 8.26 -31.11
N THR A 34 37.13 8.71 -29.87
CA THR A 34 38.05 8.20 -28.84
C THR A 34 37.61 6.84 -28.28
N GLY A 35 36.35 6.45 -28.50
CA GLY A 35 35.71 5.29 -27.89
C GLY A 35 34.88 5.65 -26.63
N GLU A 36 35.13 6.80 -26.00
CA GLU A 36 34.32 7.28 -24.89
C GLU A 36 32.95 7.75 -25.40
N SER A 37 31.88 7.18 -24.84
CA SER A 37 30.50 7.57 -25.16
C SER A 37 29.53 7.36 -24.01
N LYS A 38 28.44 8.12 -24.02
CA LYS A 38 27.33 8.01 -23.08
C LYS A 38 26.02 8.08 -23.85
N GLN A 39 25.15 7.09 -23.61
CA GLN A 39 23.85 7.00 -24.24
C GLN A 39 22.74 7.26 -23.21
N PHE A 40 21.71 7.99 -23.65
CA PHE A 40 20.49 8.26 -22.89
C PHE A 40 19.26 7.81 -23.69
N ILE A 41 18.21 7.38 -22.98
CA ILE A 41 16.96 6.90 -23.59
C ILE A 41 16.02 8.08 -23.86
N LEU A 42 15.38 8.05 -25.03
CA LEU A 42 14.30 8.96 -25.40
C LEU A 42 12.97 8.19 -25.44
N PHE A 43 12.03 8.60 -24.60
CA PHE A 43 10.74 7.97 -24.43
C PHE A 43 9.70 8.53 -25.42
N THR A 44 8.74 7.68 -25.79
CA THR A 44 7.63 8.01 -26.69
C THR A 44 6.79 9.17 -26.14
N LYS A 45 6.33 10.07 -27.01
CA LYS A 45 5.34 11.12 -26.65
C LYS A 45 4.04 10.94 -27.43
N SER A 46 3.82 11.71 -28.49
CA SER A 46 2.55 11.70 -29.26
C SER A 46 2.29 10.39 -30.00
N ASN A 47 3.34 9.64 -30.36
CA ASN A 47 3.22 8.36 -31.05
C ASN A 47 3.88 7.24 -30.23
N PRO A 48 3.12 6.24 -29.75
CA PRO A 48 3.66 5.13 -28.94
C PRO A 48 4.63 4.21 -29.71
N ALA A 49 4.68 4.30 -31.04
CA ALA A 49 5.65 3.55 -31.85
C ALA A 49 7.02 4.23 -31.93
N ILE A 50 7.14 5.51 -31.56
CA ILE A 50 8.38 6.28 -31.72
C ILE A 50 9.15 6.35 -30.40
N SER A 51 10.29 5.67 -30.33
CA SER A 51 11.23 5.73 -29.21
C SER A 51 12.66 5.77 -29.74
N GLY A 52 13.64 6.08 -28.89
CA GLY A 52 15.02 6.08 -29.36
C GLY A 52 16.04 6.42 -28.30
N THR A 53 17.19 6.90 -28.77
CA THR A 53 18.32 7.27 -27.92
C THR A 53 18.99 8.53 -28.44
N VAL A 54 19.69 9.20 -27.53
CA VAL A 54 20.71 10.20 -27.83
C VAL A 54 22.04 9.69 -27.30
N THR A 55 23.08 9.70 -28.13
CA THR A 55 24.43 9.25 -27.76
C THR A 55 25.42 10.40 -27.92
N PHE A 56 26.16 10.71 -26.87
CA PHE A 56 27.29 11.63 -26.90
C PHE A 56 28.57 10.83 -27.03
N SER A 57 29.38 11.12 -28.04
CA SER A 57 30.63 10.41 -28.33
C SER A 57 31.78 11.41 -28.45
N LYS A 58 32.82 11.23 -27.65
CA LYS A 58 33.97 12.13 -27.59
C LYS A 58 34.89 11.91 -28.78
N ARG A 59 35.34 13.00 -29.41
CA ARG A 59 36.30 12.98 -30.52
C ARG A 59 37.69 13.42 -30.06
N ASN A 60 38.71 13.01 -30.80
CA ASN A 60 40.12 13.27 -30.49
C ASN A 60 40.56 14.74 -30.71
N ASP A 61 39.69 15.58 -31.27
CA ASP A 61 39.85 17.02 -31.46
C ASP A 61 39.12 17.85 -30.38
N ASN A 62 38.72 17.22 -29.26
CA ASN A 62 37.93 17.80 -28.17
C ASN A 62 36.50 18.22 -28.55
N THR A 63 36.01 17.86 -29.74
CA THR A 63 34.59 18.03 -30.09
C THR A 63 33.75 16.85 -29.61
N THR A 64 32.43 17.04 -29.52
CA THR A 64 31.50 15.95 -29.22
C THR A 64 30.60 15.67 -30.40
N LEU A 65 30.51 14.42 -30.83
CA LEU A 65 29.48 13.95 -31.77
C LEU A 65 28.23 13.56 -30.97
N ILE A 66 27.10 14.18 -31.32
CA ILE A 66 25.78 13.85 -30.80
C ILE A 66 25.04 13.08 -31.89
N THR A 67 24.65 11.85 -31.60
CA THR A 67 23.86 11.00 -32.50
C THR A 67 22.48 10.76 -31.91
N LEU A 68 21.43 11.14 -32.64
CA LEU A 68 20.06 10.73 -32.36
C LEU A 68 19.73 9.50 -33.19
N GLN A 69 19.13 8.49 -32.56
CA GLN A 69 18.63 7.29 -33.24
C GLN A 69 17.23 6.96 -32.73
N LEU A 70 16.23 7.18 -33.59
CA LEU A 70 14.84 6.84 -33.38
C LEU A 70 14.48 5.55 -34.12
N SER A 71 13.49 4.85 -33.59
CA SER A 71 12.75 3.76 -34.23
C SER A 71 11.31 4.20 -34.45
N GLY A 72 10.64 3.63 -35.46
CA GLY A 72 9.22 3.91 -35.73
C GLY A 72 8.92 5.23 -36.43
N THR A 73 9.94 5.95 -36.92
CA THR A 73 9.76 7.12 -37.78
C THR A 73 9.24 6.72 -39.17
N SER A 74 8.65 7.67 -39.90
CA SER A 74 8.11 7.44 -41.25
C SER A 74 8.99 8.08 -42.31
N ALA A 75 9.16 7.37 -43.44
CA ALA A 75 9.97 7.83 -44.56
C ALA A 75 9.50 9.21 -45.08
N GLY A 76 10.45 10.07 -45.41
CA GLY A 76 10.18 11.45 -45.83
C GLY A 76 9.94 12.44 -44.69
N GLY A 77 9.86 11.98 -43.44
CA GLY A 77 9.82 12.86 -42.26
C GLY A 77 11.14 13.61 -42.04
N SER A 78 11.05 14.78 -41.43
CA SER A 78 12.20 15.53 -40.90
C SER A 78 11.80 16.10 -39.55
N HIS A 79 12.48 15.67 -38.49
CA HIS A 79 12.08 15.90 -37.11
C HIS A 79 13.10 16.78 -36.39
N PRO A 80 12.85 18.09 -36.22
CA PRO A 80 13.74 18.99 -35.48
C PRO A 80 13.99 18.48 -34.07
N ALA A 81 15.21 18.71 -33.57
CA ALA A 81 15.60 18.26 -32.24
C ALA A 81 16.47 19.31 -31.54
N HIS A 82 16.30 19.41 -30.23
CA HIS A 82 16.99 20.40 -29.40
C HIS A 82 17.38 19.81 -28.06
N ILE A 83 18.49 20.30 -27.50
CA ILE A 83 18.82 20.12 -26.08
C ILE A 83 18.37 21.38 -25.34
N HIS A 84 17.59 21.18 -24.28
CA HIS A 84 17.07 22.22 -23.40
C HIS A 84 17.72 22.16 -22.01
N ALA A 85 17.71 23.28 -21.30
CA ALA A 85 18.08 23.34 -19.89
C ALA A 85 16.98 22.76 -18.98
N GLY A 86 17.37 22.24 -17.81
CA GLY A 86 16.43 21.72 -16.80
C GLY A 86 15.97 20.29 -17.10
N THR A 87 14.89 19.87 -16.45
CA THR A 87 14.27 18.55 -16.71
C THR A 87 13.17 18.64 -17.76
N ALA A 88 12.87 17.53 -18.43
CA ALA A 88 11.76 17.40 -19.36
C ALA A 88 10.39 17.74 -18.75
N ALA A 89 10.24 17.58 -17.43
CA ALA A 89 9.01 17.89 -16.69
C ALA A 89 8.88 19.38 -16.32
N GLU A 90 10.00 20.08 -16.11
CA GLU A 90 10.03 21.52 -15.81
C GLU A 90 10.05 22.37 -17.09
N GLY A 91 10.66 21.83 -18.15
CA GLY A 91 11.00 22.58 -19.35
C GLY A 91 12.19 23.52 -19.15
N GLY A 92 12.57 24.22 -20.21
CA GLY A 92 13.62 25.24 -20.16
C GLY A 92 14.04 25.77 -21.51
N ALA A 93 14.96 26.74 -21.50
CA ALA A 93 15.48 27.37 -22.71
C ALA A 93 16.28 26.37 -23.56
N ILE A 94 16.29 26.56 -24.88
CA ILE A 94 17.12 25.79 -25.80
C ILE A 94 18.59 26.16 -25.55
N LEU A 95 19.41 25.16 -25.27
CA LEU A 95 20.86 25.27 -25.10
C LEU A 95 21.60 24.97 -26.41
N LEU A 96 21.07 24.04 -27.20
CA LEU A 96 21.70 23.56 -28.42
C LEU A 96 20.67 23.13 -29.46
N ASP A 97 20.84 23.60 -30.69
CA ASP A 97 20.10 23.09 -31.85
C ASP A 97 20.82 21.87 -32.43
N LEU A 98 20.06 20.81 -32.74
CA LEU A 98 20.57 19.60 -33.36
C LEU A 98 20.08 19.48 -34.79
N SER A 99 20.86 18.79 -35.63
CA SER A 99 20.41 18.35 -36.94
C SER A 99 19.11 17.55 -36.81
N SER A 100 18.13 17.88 -37.64
CA SER A 100 16.84 17.16 -37.68
C SER A 100 17.03 15.67 -37.94
N VAL A 101 16.27 14.84 -37.22
CA VAL A 101 16.23 13.39 -37.42
C VAL A 101 15.57 13.08 -38.75
N ASN A 102 16.28 12.36 -39.63
CA ASN A 102 15.76 11.91 -40.90
C ASN A 102 14.74 10.79 -40.68
N GLY A 103 13.49 10.98 -41.11
CA GLY A 103 12.40 10.04 -40.86
C GLY A 103 12.57 8.67 -41.53
N SER A 104 13.33 8.60 -42.62
CA SER A 104 13.61 7.33 -43.33
C SER A 104 14.63 6.46 -42.61
N THR A 105 15.64 7.06 -41.99
CA THR A 105 16.71 6.33 -41.29
C THR A 105 16.55 6.34 -39.76
N GLY A 106 15.70 7.22 -39.25
CA GLY A 106 15.58 7.53 -37.82
C GLY A 106 16.83 8.18 -37.23
N LYS A 107 17.79 8.65 -38.05
CA LYS A 107 19.11 9.09 -37.57
C LYS A 107 19.34 10.58 -37.78
N SER A 108 20.03 11.23 -36.84
CA SER A 108 20.78 12.47 -37.10
C SER A 108 22.11 12.52 -36.35
N GLU A 109 23.02 13.34 -36.85
CA GLU A 109 24.35 13.56 -36.30
C GLU A 109 24.64 15.06 -36.24
N THR A 110 25.18 15.52 -35.12
CA THR A 110 25.57 16.93 -34.88
C THR A 110 26.90 16.94 -34.15
N VAL A 111 27.89 17.67 -34.65
CA VAL A 111 29.19 17.87 -33.97
C VAL A 111 29.19 19.22 -33.29
N VAL A 112 29.58 19.26 -32.02
CA VAL A 112 29.50 20.47 -31.19
C VAL A 112 30.80 20.80 -30.46
N THR A 113 31.04 22.10 -30.34
CA THR A 113 32.13 22.74 -29.59
C THR A 113 31.63 23.78 -28.60
N ALA A 114 30.42 24.30 -28.80
CA ALA A 114 29.83 25.36 -28.00
C ALA A 114 28.29 25.23 -27.96
N LEU A 115 27.68 25.85 -26.95
CA LEU A 115 26.24 26.08 -26.88
C LEU A 115 25.81 27.16 -27.88
N ASN A 116 24.50 27.30 -28.11
CA ASN A 116 23.93 28.31 -29.00
C ASN A 116 24.31 29.76 -28.63
N ASN A 117 24.64 30.02 -27.36
CA ASN A 117 25.09 31.34 -26.91
C ASN A 117 26.60 31.59 -27.12
N GLY A 118 27.32 30.66 -27.77
CA GLY A 118 28.75 30.74 -28.03
C GLY A 118 29.65 30.24 -26.89
N SER A 119 29.09 29.87 -25.73
CA SER A 119 29.88 29.33 -24.62
C SER A 119 30.45 27.96 -24.97
N PRO A 120 31.77 27.71 -24.83
CA PRO A 120 32.35 26.40 -25.09
C PRO A 120 31.73 25.30 -24.23
N ILE A 121 31.58 24.10 -24.79
CA ILE A 121 31.12 22.93 -24.04
C ILE A 121 31.89 21.67 -24.43
N THR A 122 32.40 20.98 -23.41
CA THR A 122 33.16 19.72 -23.54
C THR A 122 32.26 18.50 -23.46
N TYR A 123 32.79 17.34 -23.85
CA TYR A 123 32.13 16.05 -23.66
C TYR A 123 31.76 15.81 -22.18
N GLU A 124 32.69 16.06 -21.28
CA GLU A 124 32.53 15.87 -19.83
C GLU A 124 31.42 16.78 -19.26
N GLN A 125 31.28 17.99 -19.79
CA GLN A 125 30.20 18.90 -19.43
C GLN A 125 28.86 18.46 -20.02
N LEU A 126 28.83 17.98 -21.27
CA LEU A 126 27.59 17.49 -21.91
C LEU A 126 27.01 16.28 -21.19
N ILE A 127 27.83 15.30 -20.81
CA ILE A 127 27.35 14.11 -20.09
C ILE A 127 26.91 14.38 -18.64
N ASN A 128 27.18 15.59 -18.12
CA ASN A 128 26.76 16.04 -16.79
C ASN A 128 25.80 17.24 -16.85
N LEU A 129 25.27 17.56 -18.03
CA LEU A 129 24.42 18.73 -18.23
C LEU A 129 23.10 18.60 -17.45
N ASP A 130 22.66 19.70 -16.85
CA ASP A 130 21.28 19.86 -16.37
C ASP A 130 20.38 20.13 -17.58
N GLY A 131 19.98 19.07 -18.29
CA GLY A 131 19.23 19.21 -19.53
C GLY A 131 18.37 18.01 -19.91
N TYR A 132 17.62 18.20 -20.99
CA TYR A 132 16.79 17.19 -21.62
C TYR A 132 16.72 17.40 -23.13
N VAL A 133 16.36 16.37 -23.88
CA VAL A 133 16.21 16.39 -25.34
C VAL A 133 14.74 16.37 -25.71
N ASN A 134 14.37 17.23 -26.65
CA ASN A 134 13.08 17.22 -27.34
C ASN A 134 13.27 16.85 -28.80
N ILE A 135 12.34 16.05 -29.34
CA ILE A 135 12.23 15.81 -30.78
C ILE A 135 10.79 16.09 -31.20
N HIS A 136 10.65 16.98 -32.18
CA HIS A 136 9.39 17.52 -32.67
C HIS A 136 8.83 16.70 -33.83
N LEU A 137 7.53 16.82 -34.10
CA LEU A 137 6.89 16.12 -35.21
C LEU A 137 7.41 16.60 -36.55
N SER A 138 7.53 17.92 -36.77
CA SER A 138 8.09 18.48 -38.00
C SER A 138 8.55 19.94 -37.81
N GLY A 139 9.23 20.51 -38.82
CA GLY A 139 9.56 21.93 -38.84
C GLY A 139 8.35 22.88 -38.88
N THR A 140 7.16 22.37 -39.23
CA THR A 140 5.91 23.14 -39.23
C THR A 140 5.00 22.82 -38.03
N ASP A 141 5.26 21.74 -37.31
CA ASP A 141 4.62 21.36 -36.04
C ASP A 141 5.68 21.10 -34.97
N LEU A 142 6.15 22.19 -34.37
CA LEU A 142 7.07 22.19 -33.24
C LEU A 142 6.37 22.01 -31.88
N VAL A 143 5.03 22.04 -31.83
CA VAL A 143 4.29 21.85 -30.58
C VAL A 143 4.16 20.37 -30.24
N THR A 144 3.95 19.54 -31.26
CA THR A 144 3.84 18.10 -31.09
C THR A 144 5.22 17.46 -30.90
N LEU A 145 5.48 16.92 -29.71
CA LEU A 145 6.67 16.10 -29.46
C LEU A 145 6.43 14.64 -29.84
N ILE A 146 7.41 14.01 -30.50
CA ILE A 146 7.37 12.58 -30.84
C ILE A 146 8.23 11.73 -29.89
N ALA A 147 9.33 12.30 -29.38
CA ALA A 147 10.19 11.68 -28.39
C ALA A 147 10.80 12.74 -27.45
N GLN A 148 11.07 12.36 -26.21
CA GLN A 148 11.66 13.24 -25.19
C GLN A 148 12.44 12.40 -24.16
N GLY A 149 13.53 12.93 -23.63
CA GLY A 149 14.26 12.26 -22.56
C GLY A 149 15.21 13.18 -21.79
N ASP A 150 15.30 12.97 -20.49
CA ASP A 150 16.28 13.63 -19.63
C ASP A 150 17.70 13.11 -19.90
N ILE A 151 18.68 14.00 -19.85
CA ILE A 151 20.10 13.69 -20.06
C ILE A 151 20.95 14.19 -18.90
N GLY A 152 22.23 13.82 -18.90
CA GLY A 152 23.20 14.27 -17.92
C GLY A 152 22.77 13.99 -16.48
N ILE A 153 22.84 14.99 -15.60
CA ILE A 153 22.46 14.82 -14.19
C ILE A 153 20.95 14.58 -13.99
N ASN A 154 20.14 14.81 -15.03
CA ASN A 154 18.71 14.55 -15.00
C ASN A 154 18.36 13.12 -15.41
N GLU A 155 19.29 12.32 -15.91
CA GLU A 155 19.05 10.92 -16.26
C GLU A 155 18.31 10.20 -15.11
N LEU A 156 17.20 9.52 -15.45
CA LEU A 156 16.46 8.69 -14.50
C LEU A 156 17.22 7.38 -14.26
N THR A 157 17.46 7.07 -13.00
CA THR A 157 18.03 5.78 -12.60
C THR A 157 16.96 4.69 -12.56
N SER A 158 17.38 3.43 -12.38
CA SER A 158 16.45 2.32 -12.13
C SER A 158 15.85 2.33 -10.71
N THR A 159 16.41 3.13 -9.79
CA THR A 159 15.92 3.25 -8.41
C THR A 159 14.59 3.99 -8.40
N SER A 160 13.54 3.28 -7.97
CA SER A 160 12.20 3.85 -7.85
C SER A 160 11.40 3.21 -6.72
N LYS A 161 10.38 3.93 -6.27
CA LYS A 161 9.41 3.49 -5.26
C LYS A 161 8.01 3.82 -5.74
N THR A 162 7.09 2.87 -5.62
CA THR A 162 5.69 3.06 -6.02
C THR A 162 4.78 2.97 -4.80
N TYR A 163 3.87 3.94 -4.68
CA TYR A 163 2.84 4.00 -3.66
C TYR A 163 1.46 3.83 -4.30
N THR A 164 0.55 3.16 -3.62
CA THR A 164 -0.84 3.02 -4.06
C THR A 164 -1.62 4.28 -3.73
N LEU A 165 -2.44 4.74 -4.68
CA LEU A 165 -3.45 5.77 -4.48
C LEU A 165 -4.83 5.12 -4.53
N SER A 166 -5.48 5.02 -3.38
CA SER A 166 -6.80 4.41 -3.21
C SER A 166 -7.92 5.39 -3.60
N ALA A 167 -9.01 4.84 -4.11
CA ALA A 167 -10.22 5.58 -4.44
C ALA A 167 -10.83 6.26 -3.22
N VAL A 168 -11.39 7.46 -3.41
CA VAL A 168 -12.09 8.22 -2.37
C VAL A 168 -13.56 8.45 -2.73
N SER A 169 -13.89 9.50 -3.49
CA SER A 169 -15.28 9.81 -3.87
C SER A 169 -15.84 8.91 -4.97
N ASN A 170 -14.97 8.33 -5.79
CA ASN A 170 -15.33 7.48 -6.92
C ASN A 170 -14.52 6.19 -6.89
N SER A 171 -15.18 5.06 -6.64
CA SER A 171 -14.56 3.74 -6.54
C SER A 171 -13.89 3.25 -7.83
N ALA A 172 -14.21 3.85 -8.99
CA ALA A 172 -13.55 3.55 -10.25
C ALA A 172 -12.20 4.26 -10.42
N ILE A 173 -11.91 5.29 -9.62
CA ILE A 173 -10.68 6.07 -9.72
C ILE A 173 -9.68 5.61 -8.68
N SER A 174 -8.61 4.97 -9.13
CA SER A 174 -7.49 4.57 -8.27
C SER A 174 -6.21 4.45 -9.11
N GLY A 175 -5.06 4.29 -8.46
CA GLY A 175 -3.82 4.13 -9.21
C GLY A 175 -2.58 4.16 -8.33
N THR A 176 -1.53 4.80 -8.84
CA THR A 176 -0.23 4.83 -8.18
C THR A 176 0.47 6.18 -8.32
N ALA A 177 1.35 6.47 -7.37
CA ALA A 177 2.39 7.48 -7.50
C ALA A 177 3.76 6.78 -7.48
N LYS A 178 4.55 6.94 -8.53
CA LYS A 178 5.90 6.38 -8.65
C LYS A 178 6.94 7.47 -8.52
N PHE A 179 7.85 7.34 -7.57
CA PHE A 179 9.00 8.21 -7.40
C PHE A 179 10.19 7.54 -8.07
N THR A 180 10.86 8.23 -8.99
CA THR A 180 12.05 7.73 -9.69
C THR A 180 13.23 8.66 -9.41
N LYS A 181 14.36 8.10 -8.96
CA LYS A 181 15.56 8.86 -8.60
C LYS A 181 16.31 9.28 -9.84
N ARG A 182 16.70 10.55 -9.93
CA ARG A 182 17.63 11.08 -10.94
C ARG A 182 19.08 10.89 -10.49
N VAL A 183 20.03 10.92 -11.43
CA VAL A 183 21.48 10.94 -11.11
C VAL A 183 21.84 12.08 -10.16
N SER A 184 21.19 13.25 -10.30
CA SER A 184 21.31 14.39 -9.39
C SER A 184 20.81 14.13 -7.95
N GLY A 185 20.18 13.00 -7.66
CA GLY A 185 19.55 12.70 -6.37
C GLY A 185 18.15 13.31 -6.20
N LYS A 186 17.68 14.13 -7.15
CA LYS A 186 16.30 14.66 -7.19
C LYS A 186 15.29 13.59 -7.61
N ALA A 187 14.01 13.83 -7.41
CA ALA A 187 12.95 12.88 -7.75
C ALA A 187 12.11 13.34 -8.94
N LEU A 188 11.71 12.39 -9.79
CA LEU A 188 10.54 12.50 -10.66
C LEU A 188 9.36 11.80 -9.98
N VAL A 189 8.27 12.52 -9.74
CA VAL A 189 7.01 11.98 -9.23
C VAL A 189 6.04 11.81 -10.39
N SER A 190 5.73 10.56 -10.73
CA SER A 190 4.78 10.19 -11.79
C SER A 190 3.50 9.64 -11.18
N ILE A 191 2.36 10.30 -11.41
CA ILE A 191 1.05 9.78 -11.04
C ILE A 191 0.43 9.06 -12.24
N ALA A 192 -0.16 7.89 -12.00
CA ALA A 192 -0.92 7.13 -12.97
C ALA A 192 -2.22 6.63 -12.33
N LEU A 193 -3.35 7.18 -12.75
CA LEU A 193 -4.70 6.83 -12.33
C LEU A 193 -5.47 6.13 -13.46
N THR A 194 -6.36 5.23 -13.08
CA THR A 194 -7.38 4.65 -13.96
C THR A 194 -8.74 5.28 -13.67
N GLY A 195 -9.66 5.22 -14.62
CA GLY A 195 -11.04 5.70 -14.44
C GLY A 195 -11.21 7.22 -14.47
N THR A 196 -10.17 7.97 -14.88
CA THR A 196 -10.23 9.42 -15.02
C THR A 196 -11.11 9.85 -16.20
N THR A 197 -11.63 11.08 -16.14
CA THR A 197 -12.53 11.63 -17.16
C THR A 197 -11.76 12.46 -18.20
N PRO A 198 -11.83 12.15 -19.50
CA PRO A 198 -11.22 12.97 -20.55
C PRO A 198 -11.67 14.43 -20.49
N GLY A 199 -10.74 15.36 -20.70
CA GLY A 199 -10.99 16.80 -20.62
C GLY A 199 -10.93 17.40 -19.20
N VAL A 200 -10.90 16.56 -18.16
CA VAL A 200 -10.71 17.01 -16.77
C VAL A 200 -9.22 17.06 -16.44
N SER A 201 -8.80 18.11 -15.73
CA SER A 201 -7.47 18.24 -15.14
C SER A 201 -7.58 18.17 -13.62
N SER A 202 -7.07 17.08 -13.05
CA SER A 202 -7.21 16.78 -11.63
C SER A 202 -5.97 17.24 -10.87
N ILE A 203 -6.13 18.18 -9.94
CA ILE A 203 -5.02 18.77 -9.19
C ILE A 203 -4.49 17.75 -8.18
N ALA A 204 -3.16 17.66 -8.03
CA ALA A 204 -2.53 16.76 -7.09
C ALA A 204 -1.50 17.47 -6.21
N HIS A 205 -1.34 17.01 -4.98
CA HIS A 205 -0.43 17.59 -4.01
C HIS A 205 0.22 16.52 -3.13
N ILE A 206 1.42 16.80 -2.64
CA ILE A 206 1.97 16.13 -1.45
C ILE A 206 1.64 17.00 -0.23
N HIS A 207 1.14 16.36 0.83
CA HIS A 207 0.80 16.96 2.11
C HIS A 207 1.70 16.43 3.23
N VAL A 208 1.77 17.15 4.36
CA VAL A 208 2.35 16.62 5.61
C VAL A 208 1.38 15.70 6.36
N ASN A 209 1.93 14.85 7.22
CA ASN A 209 1.23 13.85 8.05
C ASN A 209 0.74 12.64 7.26
N THR A 210 -0.10 11.82 7.89
CA THR A 210 -0.79 10.71 7.24
C THR A 210 -2.14 11.15 6.67
N VAL A 211 -2.69 10.38 5.73
CA VAL A 211 -4.06 10.55 5.22
C VAL A 211 -5.07 10.69 6.37
N ALA A 212 -4.96 9.83 7.39
CA ALA A 212 -5.89 9.81 8.53
C ALA A 212 -5.81 11.06 9.41
N GLN A 213 -4.64 11.70 9.48
CA GLN A 213 -4.44 12.93 10.26
C GLN A 213 -4.74 14.20 9.45
N THR A 214 -4.64 14.11 8.12
CA THR A 214 -4.64 15.25 7.20
C THR A 214 -3.50 16.26 7.48
N GLY A 215 -3.29 17.20 6.57
CA GLY A 215 -2.27 18.24 6.76
C GLY A 215 -2.21 19.24 5.63
N GLY A 216 -1.36 20.26 5.80
CA GLY A 216 -1.11 21.27 4.78
C GLY A 216 -0.35 20.73 3.56
N VAL A 217 -0.53 21.40 2.42
CA VAL A 217 0.20 21.13 1.18
C VAL A 217 1.67 21.54 1.33
N VAL A 218 2.59 20.71 0.85
CA VAL A 218 4.04 20.96 0.86
C VAL A 218 4.70 20.91 -0.50
N VAL A 219 4.10 20.20 -1.47
CA VAL A 219 4.57 20.18 -2.86
C VAL A 219 3.34 20.19 -3.76
N ASP A 220 3.30 21.16 -4.67
CA ASP A 220 2.33 21.16 -5.76
C ASP A 220 2.80 20.21 -6.86
N LEU A 221 1.92 19.30 -7.29
CA LEU A 221 2.21 18.38 -8.38
C LEU A 221 1.50 18.83 -9.65
N THR A 222 2.11 18.53 -10.79
CA THR A 222 1.46 18.69 -12.10
C THR A 222 0.13 17.94 -12.09
N SER A 223 -0.94 18.63 -12.50
CA SER A 223 -2.28 18.06 -12.57
C SER A 223 -2.33 16.82 -13.46
N VAL A 224 -3.06 15.81 -13.00
CA VAL A 224 -3.31 14.57 -13.74
C VAL A 224 -4.19 14.87 -14.94
N THR A 225 -3.70 14.55 -16.14
CA THR A 225 -4.44 14.74 -17.38
C THR A 225 -5.49 13.65 -17.54
N GLY A 226 -6.78 14.01 -17.54
CA GLY A 226 -7.87 13.03 -17.46
C GLY A 226 -8.00 12.07 -18.65
N SER A 227 -7.50 12.43 -19.84
CA SER A 227 -7.48 11.53 -21.01
C SER A 227 -6.44 10.42 -20.91
N THR A 228 -5.34 10.65 -20.20
CA THR A 228 -4.25 9.67 -20.03
C THR A 228 -4.21 9.06 -18.63
N GLY A 229 -4.84 9.74 -17.66
CA GLY A 229 -4.72 9.44 -16.23
C GLY A 229 -3.34 9.73 -15.67
N LYS A 230 -2.48 10.49 -16.36
CA LYS A 230 -1.06 10.64 -16.00
C LYS A 230 -0.64 12.08 -15.72
N SER A 231 0.36 12.24 -14.86
CA SER A 231 1.17 13.44 -14.74
C SER A 231 2.58 13.12 -14.27
N ASP A 232 3.51 14.01 -14.57
CA ASP A 232 4.91 13.94 -14.17
C ASP A 232 5.33 15.28 -13.55
N THR A 233 6.00 15.23 -12.40
CA THR A 233 6.48 16.42 -11.68
C THR A 233 7.92 16.22 -11.24
N SER A 234 8.81 17.14 -11.58
CA SER A 234 10.15 17.19 -10.98
C SER A 234 10.03 17.75 -9.57
N VAL A 235 10.44 16.98 -8.56
CA VAL A 235 10.43 17.40 -7.17
C VAL A 235 11.86 17.50 -6.67
N ASN A 236 12.25 18.75 -6.39
CA ASN A 236 13.59 19.11 -5.90
C ASN A 236 13.56 20.11 -4.73
N LYS A 237 12.39 20.64 -4.41
CA LYS A 237 12.15 21.54 -3.27
C LYS A 237 10.70 21.45 -2.81
N LEU A 238 10.48 21.83 -1.56
CA LEU A 238 9.16 22.10 -1.01
C LEU A 238 8.66 23.46 -1.51
N ASN A 239 7.36 23.72 -1.38
CA ASN A 239 6.74 25.02 -1.69
C ASN A 239 7.35 26.17 -0.86
N THR A 240 7.99 25.87 0.27
CA THR A 240 8.75 26.83 1.09
C THR A 240 10.11 27.22 0.49
N GLY A 241 10.55 26.55 -0.58
CA GLY A 241 11.86 26.72 -1.21
C GLY A 241 12.97 25.83 -0.62
N VAL A 242 12.71 25.11 0.46
CA VAL A 242 13.68 24.15 1.05
C VAL A 242 13.91 23.00 0.08
N ALA A 243 15.18 22.73 -0.27
CA ALA A 243 15.54 21.63 -1.14
C ALA A 243 15.15 20.27 -0.53
N ILE A 244 14.77 19.32 -1.39
CA ILE A 244 14.45 17.96 -0.97
C ILE A 244 14.92 16.95 -2.02
N THR A 245 15.60 15.91 -1.55
CA THR A 245 16.11 14.80 -2.37
C THR A 245 15.11 13.67 -2.45
N TYR A 246 15.35 12.73 -3.38
CA TYR A 246 14.60 11.48 -3.47
C TYR A 246 14.64 10.68 -2.15
N ASP A 247 15.82 10.54 -1.53
CA ASP A 247 15.98 9.75 -0.30
C ASP A 247 15.25 10.41 0.89
N GLU A 248 15.23 11.75 0.95
CA GLU A 248 14.45 12.49 1.95
C GLU A 248 12.93 12.35 1.71
N LEU A 249 12.46 12.37 0.46
CA LEU A 249 11.06 12.11 0.12
C LEU A 249 10.60 10.71 0.56
N LEU A 250 11.47 9.69 0.49
CA LEU A 250 11.16 8.34 0.98
C LEU A 250 11.02 8.26 2.51
N ASN A 251 11.59 9.21 3.24
CA ASN A 251 11.48 9.28 4.70
C ASN A 251 10.48 10.35 5.17
N PHE A 252 9.87 11.07 4.22
CA PHE A 252 8.99 12.19 4.50
C PHE A 252 7.72 11.74 5.21
N ASN A 253 7.27 12.52 6.20
CA ASN A 253 5.98 12.36 6.85
C ASN A 253 4.89 12.94 5.94
N GLY A 254 4.44 12.21 4.93
CA GLY A 254 3.45 12.75 4.00
C GLY A 254 2.48 11.76 3.40
N TYR A 255 1.55 12.33 2.65
CA TYR A 255 0.57 11.63 1.83
C TYR A 255 0.29 12.43 0.56
N ILE A 256 -0.26 11.77 -0.45
CA ILE A 256 -0.70 12.40 -1.70
C ILE A 256 -2.22 12.48 -1.71
N ASN A 257 -2.72 13.63 -2.16
CA ASN A 257 -4.11 13.84 -2.53
C ASN A 257 -4.21 14.14 -4.02
N VAL A 258 -5.28 13.65 -4.64
CA VAL A 258 -5.71 14.05 -5.97
C VAL A 258 -7.16 14.51 -5.88
N HIS A 259 -7.38 15.77 -6.24
CA HIS A 259 -8.68 16.44 -6.29
C HIS A 259 -9.35 16.19 -7.65
N GLU A 260 -10.68 16.27 -7.69
CA GLU A 260 -11.44 16.07 -8.92
C GLU A 260 -11.03 17.07 -10.01
N SER A 261 -11.04 18.37 -9.69
CA SER A 261 -10.64 19.45 -10.62
C SER A 261 -10.37 20.77 -9.89
N ALA A 262 -9.88 21.77 -10.61
CA ALA A 262 -9.71 23.15 -10.11
C ALA A 262 -11.00 23.80 -9.60
N SER A 263 -12.15 23.44 -10.16
CA SER A 263 -13.47 23.93 -9.72
C SER A 263 -14.09 23.09 -8.60
N ALA A 264 -13.51 21.93 -8.26
CA ALA A 264 -14.02 20.98 -7.28
C ALA A 264 -12.92 20.54 -6.30
N LEU A 265 -12.21 21.51 -5.70
CA LEU A 265 -11.09 21.27 -4.79
C LEU A 265 -11.49 20.52 -3.51
N SER A 266 -12.76 20.57 -3.08
CA SER A 266 -13.22 19.82 -1.92
C SER A 266 -13.47 18.34 -2.21
N THR A 267 -13.57 17.94 -3.48
CA THR A 267 -13.80 16.55 -3.88
C THR A 267 -12.46 15.85 -4.11
N LEU A 268 -12.11 14.92 -3.22
CA LEU A 268 -10.96 14.02 -3.41
C LEU A 268 -11.38 12.79 -4.22
N ILE A 269 -10.60 12.46 -5.25
CA ILE A 269 -10.84 11.28 -6.10
C ILE A 269 -9.89 10.13 -5.78
N ALA A 270 -8.65 10.42 -5.37
CA ALA A 270 -7.68 9.42 -4.96
C ALA A 270 -6.74 9.99 -3.89
N GLN A 271 -6.26 9.12 -3.00
CA GLN A 271 -5.29 9.50 -1.96
C GLN A 271 -4.41 8.31 -1.54
N GLY A 272 -3.25 8.57 -0.95
CA GLY A 272 -2.40 7.52 -0.41
C GLY A 272 -1.25 8.02 0.44
N ASP A 273 -0.93 7.31 1.51
CA ASP A 273 0.25 7.58 2.34
C ASP A 273 1.55 7.30 1.57
N ILE A 274 2.56 8.16 1.76
CA ILE A 274 3.88 8.04 1.13
C ILE A 274 5.01 8.11 2.16
N GLY A 275 6.24 7.88 1.71
CA GLY A 275 7.43 7.99 2.54
C GLY A 275 7.33 7.07 3.76
N LYS A 276 7.65 7.58 4.95
CA LYS A 276 7.59 6.78 6.18
C LYS A 276 6.18 6.37 6.60
N ASN A 277 5.15 6.99 6.01
CA ASN A 277 3.76 6.67 6.30
C ASN A 277 3.25 5.47 5.50
N GLU A 278 3.99 4.97 4.52
CA GLU A 278 3.60 3.77 3.78
C GLU A 278 3.19 2.62 4.70
N LEU A 279 2.05 1.99 4.42
CA LEU A 279 1.61 0.81 5.13
C LEU A 279 2.40 -0.41 4.68
N THR A 280 2.87 -1.19 5.65
CA THR A 280 3.46 -2.51 5.39
C THR A 280 2.35 -3.57 5.27
N ASN A 281 2.73 -4.78 4.87
CA ASN A 281 1.82 -5.94 4.88
C ASN A 281 1.60 -6.53 6.30
N THR A 282 2.27 -6.01 7.33
CA THR A 282 2.15 -6.49 8.71
C THR A 282 0.90 -5.91 9.34
N SER A 283 -0.03 -6.78 9.73
CA SER A 283 -1.25 -6.35 10.40
C SER A 283 -1.80 -7.41 11.37
N LYS A 284 -2.60 -6.95 12.34
CA LYS A 284 -3.34 -7.80 13.28
C LYS A 284 -4.77 -7.31 13.36
N THR A 285 -5.72 -8.23 13.30
CA THR A 285 -7.15 -7.93 13.40
C THR A 285 -7.71 -8.46 14.71
N TYR A 286 -8.50 -7.64 15.38
CA TYR A 286 -9.20 -7.95 16.62
C TYR A 286 -10.71 -7.88 16.38
N THR A 287 -11.46 -8.80 16.97
CA THR A 287 -12.93 -8.79 16.91
C THR A 287 -13.50 -7.77 17.87
N LEU A 288 -14.48 -6.99 17.41
CA LEU A 288 -15.32 -6.12 18.24
C LEU A 288 -16.71 -6.75 18.31
N ASN A 289 -17.04 -7.29 19.48
CA ASN A 289 -18.31 -7.97 19.73
C ASN A 289 -19.42 -6.95 19.99
N ALA A 290 -20.65 -7.33 19.65
CA ALA A 290 -21.84 -6.57 19.99
C ALA A 290 -22.02 -6.46 21.51
N VAL A 291 -22.48 -5.28 21.96
CA VAL A 291 -22.76 -5.03 23.39
C VAL A 291 -24.23 -4.65 23.58
N SER A 292 -24.60 -3.37 23.47
CA SER A 292 -25.99 -2.93 23.70
C SER A 292 -26.92 -3.21 22.51
N ASN A 293 -26.36 -3.51 21.34
CA ASN A 293 -27.11 -3.79 20.12
C ASN A 293 -26.49 -5.00 19.41
N ASN A 294 -27.22 -6.11 19.39
CA ASN A 294 -26.80 -7.38 18.79
C ASN A 294 -26.57 -7.31 17.26
N ALA A 295 -27.07 -6.28 16.58
CA ALA A 295 -26.83 -6.06 15.16
C ALA A 295 -25.49 -5.34 14.87
N ILE A 296 -24.85 -4.73 15.88
CA ILE A 296 -23.63 -3.95 15.70
C ILE A 296 -22.42 -4.76 16.19
N SER A 297 -21.58 -5.19 15.25
CA SER A 297 -20.31 -5.87 15.55
C SER A 297 -19.33 -5.63 14.41
N GLY A 298 -18.07 -6.03 14.58
CA GLY A 298 -17.09 -5.89 13.51
C GLY A 298 -15.67 -6.17 13.95
N THR A 299 -14.72 -5.40 13.42
CA THR A 299 -13.29 -5.61 13.66
C THR A 299 -12.54 -4.30 13.82
N ALA A 300 -11.42 -4.36 14.55
CA ALA A 300 -10.36 -3.36 14.55
C ALA A 300 -9.10 -3.99 13.96
N LYS A 301 -8.59 -3.43 12.86
CA LYS A 301 -7.36 -3.88 12.21
C LYS A 301 -6.24 -2.88 12.47
N PHE A 302 -5.14 -3.36 13.06
CA PHE A 302 -3.92 -2.60 13.26
C PHE A 302 -2.96 -2.93 12.13
N THR A 303 -2.51 -1.93 11.38
CA THR A 303 -1.56 -2.09 10.27
C THR A 303 -0.30 -1.28 10.56
N LYS A 304 0.87 -1.93 10.46
CA LYS A 304 2.17 -1.30 10.74
C LYS A 304 2.58 -0.41 9.58
N ARG A 305 2.97 0.83 9.86
CA ARG A 305 3.62 1.74 8.91
C ARG A 305 5.12 1.46 8.83
N VAL A 306 5.78 1.89 7.75
CA VAL A 306 7.25 1.84 7.62
C VAL A 306 7.93 2.59 8.78
N SER A 307 7.33 3.68 9.27
CA SER A 307 7.78 4.40 10.47
C SER A 307 7.74 3.60 11.78
N GLY A 308 7.05 2.46 11.81
CA GLY A 308 6.75 1.70 13.03
C GLY A 308 5.47 2.14 13.75
N GLU A 309 4.87 3.26 13.34
CA GLU A 309 3.56 3.72 13.85
C GLU A 309 2.42 2.79 13.37
N THR A 310 1.24 2.93 13.98
CA THR A 310 0.08 2.07 13.70
C THR A 310 -1.05 2.84 13.04
N LEU A 311 -1.59 2.32 11.93
CA LEU A 311 -2.92 2.68 11.48
C LEU A 311 -3.94 1.73 12.12
N VAL A 312 -4.85 2.29 12.91
CA VAL A 312 -6.00 1.57 13.48
C VAL A 312 -7.22 1.82 12.58
N SER A 313 -7.69 0.80 11.88
CA SER A 313 -8.90 0.85 11.05
C SER A 313 -10.02 0.05 11.73
N ILE A 314 -11.11 0.72 12.12
CA ILE A 314 -12.31 0.06 12.65
C ILE A 314 -13.32 -0.10 11.52
N SER A 315 -13.95 -1.27 11.43
CA SER A 315 -15.06 -1.56 10.51
C SER A 315 -16.16 -2.30 11.25
N LEU A 316 -17.32 -1.67 11.39
CA LEU A 316 -18.52 -2.20 12.00
C LEU A 316 -19.64 -2.42 10.97
N THR A 317 -20.48 -3.40 11.20
CA THR A 317 -21.75 -3.60 10.50
C THR A 317 -22.91 -3.11 11.38
N GLY A 318 -24.08 -2.85 10.77
CA GLY A 318 -25.29 -2.48 11.52
C GLY A 318 -25.29 -1.06 12.10
N THR A 319 -24.34 -0.20 11.72
CA THR A 319 -24.29 1.20 12.15
C THR A 319 -25.42 2.03 11.55
N THR A 320 -25.74 3.16 12.17
CA THR A 320 -26.84 4.05 11.75
C THR A 320 -26.31 5.25 10.96
N VAL A 321 -26.84 5.47 9.75
CA VAL A 321 -26.51 6.64 8.92
C VAL A 321 -26.77 7.94 9.69
N GLY A 322 -25.85 8.90 9.60
CA GLY A 322 -25.93 10.19 10.31
C GLY A 322 -25.44 10.16 11.75
N VAL A 323 -25.17 8.99 12.33
CA VAL A 323 -24.57 8.86 13.66
C VAL A 323 -23.05 8.84 13.57
N SER A 324 -22.38 9.57 14.46
CA SER A 324 -20.95 9.46 14.71
C SER A 324 -20.73 8.81 16.06
N SER A 325 -20.01 7.68 16.06
CA SER A 325 -19.80 6.83 17.23
C SER A 325 -18.36 6.96 17.73
N PRO A 326 -18.11 7.66 18.84
CA PRO A 326 -16.77 7.77 19.43
C PRO A 326 -16.18 6.42 19.79
N ALA A 327 -14.86 6.28 19.69
CA ALA A 327 -14.16 5.07 20.07
C ALA A 327 -12.84 5.36 20.76
N HIS A 328 -12.43 4.45 21.65
CA HIS A 328 -11.24 4.62 22.47
C HIS A 328 -10.56 3.27 22.71
N ILE A 329 -9.23 3.28 22.88
CA ILE A 329 -8.50 2.19 23.50
C ILE A 329 -8.36 2.51 24.99
N HIS A 330 -8.78 1.59 25.84
CA HIS A 330 -8.70 1.64 27.29
C HIS A 330 -7.60 0.71 27.82
N LEU A 331 -7.16 0.97 29.06
CA LEU A 331 -6.28 0.07 29.81
C LEU A 331 -7.04 -1.16 30.34
N ASN A 332 -6.30 -2.23 30.62
CA ASN A 332 -6.77 -3.52 31.16
C ASN A 332 -7.65 -4.31 30.19
N THR A 333 -8.30 -5.37 30.70
CA THR A 333 -9.31 -6.10 29.93
C THR A 333 -10.65 -5.36 29.95
N ALA A 334 -11.48 -5.61 28.93
CA ALA A 334 -12.85 -5.10 28.85
C ALA A 334 -13.71 -5.42 30.09
N ALA A 335 -13.50 -6.60 30.70
CA ALA A 335 -14.24 -7.02 31.90
C ALA A 335 -13.82 -6.26 33.17
N GLN A 336 -12.55 -5.86 33.25
CA GLN A 336 -12.02 -5.07 34.37
C GLN A 336 -12.33 -3.59 34.21
N GLY A 337 -12.36 -3.11 32.96
CA GLY A 337 -12.44 -1.70 32.64
C GLY A 337 -11.13 -0.96 32.91
N GLY A 338 -11.07 0.31 32.49
CA GLY A 338 -9.90 1.14 32.71
C GLY A 338 -10.03 2.54 32.12
N ALA A 339 -9.07 3.40 32.46
CA ALA A 339 -8.97 4.73 31.88
C ALA A 339 -8.70 4.66 30.37
N ILE A 340 -9.07 5.72 29.65
CA ILE A 340 -8.79 5.87 28.23
C ILE A 340 -7.28 6.11 28.05
N ALA A 341 -6.66 5.27 27.22
CA ALA A 341 -5.25 5.37 26.88
C ALA A 341 -5.02 6.08 25.53
N ILE A 342 -5.90 5.84 24.54
CA ILE A 342 -5.80 6.42 23.20
C ILE A 342 -7.21 6.79 22.71
N ASP A 343 -7.38 8.03 22.27
CA ASP A 343 -8.58 8.44 21.54
C ASP A 343 -8.51 7.98 20.08
N LEU A 344 -9.60 7.40 19.57
CA LEU A 344 -9.71 7.00 18.17
C LEU A 344 -10.71 7.91 17.45
N THR A 345 -10.51 8.05 16.15
CA THR A 345 -11.47 8.70 15.26
C THR A 345 -12.81 7.99 15.36
N SER A 346 -13.87 8.78 15.57
CA SER A 346 -15.25 8.27 15.62
C SER A 346 -15.63 7.53 14.35
N ILE A 347 -16.37 6.43 14.51
CA ILE A 347 -16.90 5.63 13.40
C ILE A 347 -18.00 6.44 12.71
N ILE A 348 -17.89 6.55 11.38
CA ILE A 348 -18.89 7.20 10.53
C ILE A 348 -20.02 6.21 10.29
N GLY A 349 -21.21 6.48 10.83
CA GLY A 349 -22.32 5.52 10.81
C GLY A 349 -22.84 5.15 9.42
N ALA A 350 -22.62 6.00 8.40
CA ALA A 350 -22.97 5.69 7.01
C ALA A 350 -22.07 4.61 6.38
N THR A 351 -20.79 4.56 6.75
CA THR A 351 -19.82 3.60 6.21
C THR A 351 -19.48 2.48 7.18
N GLY A 352 -19.77 2.67 8.47
CA GLY A 352 -19.36 1.81 9.56
C GLY A 352 -17.85 1.85 9.82
N LYS A 353 -17.12 2.83 9.29
CA LYS A 353 -15.65 2.84 9.30
C LYS A 353 -15.05 4.05 10.02
N SER A 354 -13.86 3.86 10.58
CA SER A 354 -12.94 4.94 10.96
C SER A 354 -11.50 4.50 10.84
N GLU A 355 -10.60 5.48 10.71
CA GLU A 355 -9.16 5.28 10.66
C GLU A 355 -8.45 6.28 11.58
N THR A 356 -7.47 5.81 12.34
CA THR A 356 -6.69 6.63 13.28
C THR A 356 -5.21 6.29 13.15
N SER A 357 -4.35 7.29 12.97
CA SER A 357 -2.91 7.10 13.08
C SER A 357 -2.49 7.21 14.54
N VAL A 358 -1.87 6.16 15.07
CA VAL A 358 -1.46 6.05 16.47
C VAL A 358 0.07 5.97 16.55
N SER A 359 0.64 6.95 17.24
CA SER A 359 2.08 7.03 17.55
C SER A 359 2.38 7.38 19.02
N LYS A 360 1.35 7.70 19.80
CA LYS A 360 1.45 8.05 21.21
C LYS A 360 0.16 7.73 21.97
N LEU A 361 0.29 7.52 23.26
CA LEU A 361 -0.80 7.53 24.23
C LEU A 361 -1.25 8.97 24.51
N ASN A 362 -2.45 9.13 25.09
CA ASN A 362 -3.01 10.41 25.48
C ASN A 362 -2.14 11.18 26.50
N ASN A 363 -1.32 10.48 27.28
CA ASN A 363 -0.36 11.08 28.22
C ASN A 363 0.95 11.55 27.55
N GLY A 364 1.08 11.44 26.22
CA GLY A 364 2.26 11.83 25.46
C GLY A 364 3.33 10.76 25.30
N THR A 365 3.21 9.61 25.95
CA THR A 365 4.17 8.49 25.80
C THR A 365 4.08 7.95 24.38
N THR A 366 5.20 7.91 23.66
CA THR A 366 5.28 7.28 22.33
C THR A 366 4.92 5.79 22.43
N ILE A 367 4.23 5.28 21.43
CA ILE A 367 3.93 3.85 21.32
C ILE A 367 4.01 3.41 19.85
N ILE A 368 4.74 2.33 19.59
CA ILE A 368 4.86 1.75 18.25
C ILE A 368 3.95 0.52 18.07
N TYR A 369 3.81 0.05 16.84
CA TYR A 369 2.99 -1.10 16.49
C TYR A 369 3.29 -2.35 17.33
N ASP A 370 4.57 -2.72 17.46
CA ASP A 370 4.96 -3.92 18.18
C ASP A 370 4.63 -3.82 19.69
N GLU A 371 4.63 -2.62 20.25
CA GLU A 371 4.21 -2.35 21.64
C GLU A 371 2.69 -2.39 21.77
N LEU A 372 1.94 -1.83 20.80
CA LEU A 372 0.47 -1.92 20.76
C LEU A 372 -0.02 -3.38 20.70
N LEU A 373 0.71 -4.28 20.04
CA LEU A 373 0.39 -5.72 20.02
C LEU A 373 0.55 -6.41 21.39
N ASN A 374 1.35 -5.83 22.29
CA ASN A 374 1.55 -6.32 23.66
C ASN A 374 0.83 -5.45 24.70
N PHE A 375 0.07 -4.44 24.24
CA PHE A 375 -0.61 -3.50 25.11
C PHE A 375 -1.74 -4.20 25.88
N ASN A 376 -1.75 -4.04 27.19
CA ASN A 376 -2.84 -4.50 28.05
C ASN A 376 -4.03 -3.54 27.88
N GLY A 377 -4.83 -3.73 26.83
CA GLY A 377 -5.99 -2.87 26.56
C GLY A 377 -7.17 -3.53 25.87
N TYR A 378 -8.22 -2.74 25.69
CA TYR A 378 -9.43 -3.09 24.96
C TYR A 378 -10.02 -1.87 24.24
N ILE A 379 -10.81 -2.10 23.20
CA ILE A 379 -11.52 -1.05 22.47
C ILE A 379 -12.97 -0.98 22.95
N ASN A 380 -13.45 0.24 23.16
CA ASN A 380 -14.87 0.57 23.27
C ASN A 380 -15.31 1.41 22.08
N VAL A 381 -16.53 1.14 21.60
CA VAL A 381 -17.24 2.02 20.67
C VAL A 381 -18.56 2.43 21.31
N HIS A 382 -18.77 3.74 21.42
CA HIS A 382 -19.93 4.36 22.05
C HIS A 382 -21.06 4.58 21.03
N GLN A 383 -22.31 4.64 21.48
CA GLN A 383 -23.46 4.81 20.58
C GLN A 383 -23.36 6.11 19.79
N SER A 384 -23.16 7.23 20.48
CA SER A 384 -23.02 8.56 19.88
C SER A 384 -22.31 9.51 20.83
N ALA A 385 -21.92 10.68 20.33
CA ALA A 385 -21.39 11.76 21.18
C ALA A 385 -22.37 12.22 22.28
N SER A 386 -23.69 12.09 22.05
CA SER A 386 -24.73 12.42 23.03
C SER A 386 -25.04 11.28 24.00
N ASN A 387 -24.61 10.05 23.72
CA ASN A 387 -24.83 8.88 24.56
C ASN A 387 -23.55 8.05 24.73
N LEU A 388 -22.56 8.65 25.41
CA LEU A 388 -21.29 8.00 25.72
C LEU A 388 -21.43 6.87 26.74
N ALA A 389 -22.51 6.82 27.53
CA ALA A 389 -22.71 5.74 28.50
C ALA A 389 -23.06 4.41 27.82
N THR A 390 -23.57 4.43 26.60
CA THR A 390 -24.01 3.24 25.87
C THR A 390 -22.91 2.72 24.96
N ILE A 391 -22.39 1.53 25.23
CA ILE A 391 -21.39 0.84 24.40
C ILE A 391 -22.09 -0.05 23.39
N ILE A 392 -21.79 0.13 22.11
CA ILE A 392 -22.39 -0.63 21.00
C ILE A 392 -21.48 -1.77 20.52
N ALA A 393 -20.16 -1.61 20.60
CA ALA A 393 -19.20 -2.65 20.27
C ALA A 393 -17.98 -2.60 21.20
N GLN A 394 -17.41 -3.76 21.54
CA GLN A 394 -16.27 -3.88 22.45
C GLN A 394 -15.39 -5.09 22.13
N GLY A 395 -14.07 -4.98 22.32
CA GLY A 395 -13.17 -6.12 22.16
C GLY A 395 -11.81 -5.91 22.79
N ASN A 396 -11.24 -6.95 23.39
CA ASN A 396 -9.86 -6.94 23.90
C ASN A 396 -8.85 -6.88 22.74
N ILE A 397 -7.77 -6.14 22.95
CA ILE A 397 -6.66 -5.99 21.99
C ILE A 397 -5.33 -6.35 22.67
N GLY A 398 -4.25 -6.30 21.89
CA GLY A 398 -2.89 -6.47 22.40
C GLY A 398 -2.72 -7.75 23.22
N ALA A 399 -2.14 -7.65 24.42
CA ALA A 399 -1.92 -8.78 25.32
C ALA A 399 -3.21 -9.44 25.84
N ASN A 400 -4.33 -8.71 25.82
CA ASN A 400 -5.63 -9.21 26.28
C ASN A 400 -6.44 -9.87 25.18
N ALA A 401 -6.06 -9.66 23.93
CA ALA A 401 -6.71 -10.30 22.81
C ALA A 401 -6.53 -11.80 22.98
N VAL A 402 -7.62 -12.48 23.33
CA VAL A 402 -7.64 -13.94 23.39
C VAL A 402 -7.27 -14.39 21.98
N ASN A 403 -6.10 -15.01 21.82
CA ASN A 403 -5.78 -15.71 20.58
C ASN A 403 -6.91 -16.70 20.36
N SER A 404 -7.70 -16.51 19.30
CA SER A 404 -8.77 -17.40 18.85
C SER A 404 -8.21 -18.75 18.36
N ASN A 405 -7.31 -19.37 19.10
CA ASN A 405 -7.17 -20.82 19.12
C ASN A 405 -8.34 -21.32 19.96
N ILE A 406 -9.54 -21.37 19.38
CA ILE A 406 -10.63 -22.15 19.96
C ILE A 406 -10.08 -23.56 20.11
N VAL A 407 -9.90 -23.99 21.35
CA VAL A 407 -9.49 -25.37 21.61
C VAL A 407 -10.70 -26.24 21.29
N ASN A 408 -10.56 -27.06 20.25
CA ASN A 408 -11.57 -28.04 19.86
C ASN A 408 -11.24 -29.41 20.44
N TYR A 409 -12.25 -30.06 20.98
CA TYR A 409 -12.23 -31.46 21.37
C TYR A 409 -13.14 -32.25 20.42
N ASP A 410 -12.57 -33.21 19.70
CA ASP A 410 -13.32 -34.18 18.91
C ASP A 410 -13.76 -35.33 19.82
N ILE A 411 -15.07 -35.56 19.89
CA ILE A 411 -15.69 -36.52 20.81
C ILE A 411 -16.36 -37.62 20.01
N THR A 412 -15.91 -38.85 20.21
CA THR A 412 -16.62 -40.08 19.78
C THR A 412 -16.97 -40.93 21.00
N ASN A 413 -17.54 -42.12 20.80
CA ASN A 413 -17.83 -43.07 21.88
C ASN A 413 -17.15 -44.42 21.67
N THR A 414 -16.78 -45.07 22.77
CA THR A 414 -16.40 -46.48 22.80
C THR A 414 -17.55 -47.28 23.41
N GLY A 415 -18.45 -47.78 22.56
CA GLY A 415 -19.69 -48.41 23.03
C GLY A 415 -20.45 -47.49 23.99
N SER A 416 -20.93 -48.04 25.11
CA SER A 416 -21.57 -47.31 26.22
C SER A 416 -20.63 -47.04 27.40
N SER A 417 -19.32 -47.34 27.28
CA SER A 417 -18.39 -47.25 28.41
C SER A 417 -17.74 -45.88 28.57
N SER A 418 -17.37 -45.20 27.47
CA SER A 418 -16.68 -43.90 27.54
C SER A 418 -16.92 -43.00 26.34
N TYR A 419 -16.83 -41.69 26.58
CA TYR A 419 -16.48 -40.74 25.52
C TYR A 419 -14.98 -40.80 25.25
N LEU A 420 -14.61 -40.79 23.98
CA LEU A 420 -13.23 -40.75 23.51
C LEU A 420 -12.93 -39.35 22.98
N PHE A 421 -11.93 -38.70 23.57
CA PHE A 421 -11.52 -37.33 23.25
C PHE A 421 -10.22 -37.31 22.45
N ASN A 422 -10.23 -36.52 21.38
CA ASN A 422 -9.05 -36.06 20.66
C ASN A 422 -9.05 -34.52 20.59
N GLY A 423 -7.88 -33.90 20.38
CA GLY A 423 -7.77 -32.44 20.38
C GLY A 423 -7.58 -31.85 21.77
N GLY A 424 -7.28 -30.55 21.85
CA GLY A 424 -6.94 -29.87 23.11
C GLY A 424 -5.77 -30.50 23.89
N GLY A 425 -4.81 -31.09 23.17
CA GLY A 425 -3.66 -31.81 23.77
C GLY A 425 -3.95 -33.26 24.16
N LEU A 426 -5.15 -33.77 23.89
CA LEU A 426 -5.55 -35.16 24.15
C LEU A 426 -5.44 -36.02 22.89
N THR A 427 -5.07 -37.29 23.07
CA THR A 427 -5.06 -38.31 22.01
C THR A 427 -5.68 -39.59 22.57
N ASN A 428 -6.84 -39.98 22.04
CA ASN A 428 -7.61 -41.14 22.46
C ASN A 428 -7.87 -41.20 23.98
N GLY A 429 -8.19 -40.05 24.59
CA GLY A 429 -8.47 -39.97 26.02
C GLY A 429 -9.86 -40.52 26.34
N ASN A 430 -9.96 -41.55 27.18
CA ASN A 430 -11.24 -42.07 27.67
C ASN A 430 -11.71 -41.28 28.88
N ASN A 431 -12.86 -40.60 28.75
CA ASN A 431 -13.45 -39.78 29.81
C ASN A 431 -12.42 -38.88 30.57
N PRO A 432 -11.55 -38.12 29.87
CA PRO A 432 -10.52 -37.32 30.52
C PRO A 432 -11.13 -36.19 31.35
N SER A 433 -10.42 -35.77 32.40
CA SER A 433 -10.72 -34.50 33.05
C SER A 433 -10.29 -33.34 32.16
N LEU A 434 -11.12 -32.31 32.06
CA LEU A 434 -10.86 -31.12 31.25
C LEU A 434 -10.57 -29.92 32.15
N THR A 435 -9.69 -29.02 31.70
CA THR A 435 -9.48 -27.71 32.34
C THR A 435 -9.80 -26.61 31.34
N LEU A 436 -10.77 -25.77 31.67
CA LEU A 436 -11.19 -24.65 30.85
C LEU A 436 -10.97 -23.33 31.61
N GLN A 437 -10.84 -22.23 30.89
CA GLN A 437 -10.60 -20.90 31.44
C GLN A 437 -11.80 -19.98 31.23
N ARG A 438 -12.14 -19.20 32.25
CA ARG A 438 -13.15 -18.14 32.16
C ARG A 438 -12.78 -17.14 31.07
N GLY A 439 -13.78 -16.64 30.36
CA GLY A 439 -13.62 -15.70 29.25
C GLY A 439 -13.09 -16.33 27.95
N LYS A 440 -12.88 -17.65 27.91
CA LYS A 440 -12.46 -18.37 26.69
C LYS A 440 -13.60 -19.20 26.11
N THR A 441 -13.52 -19.43 24.79
CA THR A 441 -14.46 -20.24 24.04
C THR A 441 -13.80 -21.55 23.62
N TYR A 442 -14.51 -22.65 23.86
CA TYR A 442 -14.13 -24.01 23.53
C TYR A 442 -15.18 -24.64 22.62
N SER A 443 -14.75 -25.54 21.74
CA SER A 443 -15.66 -26.33 20.90
C SER A 443 -15.55 -27.81 21.24
N PHE A 444 -16.67 -28.51 21.22
CA PHE A 444 -16.76 -29.95 21.31
C PHE A 444 -17.46 -30.46 20.06
N THR A 445 -16.70 -31.07 19.15
CA THR A 445 -17.23 -31.66 17.93
C THR A 445 -17.67 -33.09 18.25
N VAL A 446 -18.96 -33.28 18.48
CA VAL A 446 -19.53 -34.57 18.90
C VAL A 446 -19.91 -35.39 17.67
N ASN A 447 -19.47 -36.64 17.64
CA ASN A 447 -19.88 -37.68 16.71
C ASN A 447 -20.06 -38.99 17.49
N ALA A 448 -21.09 -39.03 18.32
CA ALA A 448 -21.40 -40.14 19.22
C ALA A 448 -22.91 -40.48 19.17
N PRO A 449 -23.42 -41.03 18.04
CA PRO A 449 -24.83 -41.31 17.85
C PRO A 449 -25.42 -42.16 18.99
N GLY A 450 -26.55 -41.76 19.55
CA GLY A 450 -27.17 -42.44 20.70
C GLY A 450 -26.54 -42.10 22.06
N HIS A 451 -25.52 -41.25 22.10
CA HIS A 451 -24.85 -40.81 23.33
C HIS A 451 -24.84 -39.28 23.46
N PRO A 452 -25.98 -38.63 23.82
CA PRO A 452 -26.08 -37.18 24.03
C PRO A 452 -25.04 -36.64 25.00
N PHE A 453 -24.21 -35.68 24.58
CA PHE A 453 -23.16 -35.07 25.42
C PHE A 453 -23.68 -33.82 26.14
N LEU A 454 -23.89 -33.90 27.46
CA LEU A 454 -24.37 -32.78 28.26
C LEU A 454 -23.29 -32.20 29.16
N ILE A 455 -23.17 -30.88 29.18
CA ILE A 455 -22.48 -30.13 30.23
C ILE A 455 -23.48 -29.82 31.35
N LYS A 456 -23.12 -30.17 32.59
CA LYS A 456 -24.03 -30.16 33.75
C LYS A 456 -23.36 -29.64 35.03
N THR A 457 -24.18 -29.19 35.98
CA THR A 457 -23.72 -28.79 37.33
C THR A 457 -23.64 -29.96 38.31
N VAL A 458 -24.30 -31.08 38.01
CA VAL A 458 -24.31 -32.30 38.84
C VAL A 458 -23.99 -33.51 37.94
N GLN A 459 -23.12 -34.39 38.42
CA GLN A 459 -22.64 -35.57 37.70
C GLN A 459 -23.63 -36.75 37.77
N THR A 460 -24.82 -36.57 37.20
CA THR A 460 -25.85 -37.63 37.12
C THR A 460 -26.40 -37.75 35.70
N THR A 461 -26.90 -38.93 35.33
CA THR A 461 -27.59 -39.17 34.05
C THR A 461 -28.92 -38.41 33.97
N GLY A 462 -29.55 -38.43 32.80
CA GLY A 462 -30.77 -37.67 32.47
C GLY A 462 -30.48 -36.21 32.11
N SER A 463 -31.53 -35.46 31.75
CA SER A 463 -31.44 -34.08 31.25
C SER A 463 -31.49 -32.99 32.34
N ALA A 464 -31.90 -33.32 33.56
CA ALA A 464 -31.95 -32.38 34.68
C ALA A 464 -30.57 -31.84 35.06
N ASN A 465 -30.45 -30.60 35.54
CA ASN A 465 -29.17 -29.95 35.91
C ASN A 465 -28.23 -29.62 34.75
N GLY A 466 -28.76 -29.49 33.52
CA GLY A 466 -28.00 -28.98 32.37
C GLY A 466 -27.47 -27.55 32.63
N TYR A 467 -26.20 -27.32 32.35
CA TYR A 467 -25.57 -26.00 32.42
C TYR A 467 -25.59 -25.36 31.02
N ASN A 468 -26.50 -24.41 30.81
CA ASN A 468 -26.72 -23.79 29.48
C ASN A 468 -26.14 -22.37 29.36
N ASN A 469 -25.63 -21.79 30.44
CA ASN A 469 -25.07 -20.43 30.40
C ASN A 469 -23.73 -20.42 29.63
N GLY A 470 -23.73 -19.82 28.45
CA GLY A 470 -22.59 -19.80 27.54
C GLY A 470 -22.39 -21.09 26.72
N VAL A 471 -23.31 -22.07 26.83
CA VAL A 471 -23.26 -23.34 26.09
C VAL A 471 -24.33 -23.35 24.99
N THR A 472 -23.95 -23.69 23.76
CA THR A 472 -24.88 -23.92 22.65
C THR A 472 -24.96 -25.42 22.32
N ASN A 473 -26.11 -25.87 21.80
CA ASN A 473 -26.32 -27.24 21.34
C ASN A 473 -26.09 -28.33 22.43
N ASN A 474 -26.29 -27.98 23.71
CA ASN A 474 -26.05 -28.87 24.84
C ASN A 474 -26.90 -30.15 24.72
N GLY A 475 -26.31 -31.32 24.92
CA GLY A 475 -26.98 -32.61 24.72
C GLY A 475 -26.94 -33.15 23.29
N ALA A 476 -26.20 -32.52 22.37
CA ALA A 476 -26.03 -33.10 21.03
C ALA A 476 -25.32 -34.46 21.10
N SER A 477 -25.81 -35.42 20.31
CA SER A 477 -25.11 -36.69 20.02
C SER A 477 -24.36 -36.64 18.68
N SER A 478 -24.59 -35.61 17.88
CA SER A 478 -23.86 -35.29 16.65
C SER A 478 -23.89 -33.78 16.40
N GLY A 479 -22.76 -33.20 15.97
CA GLY A 479 -22.60 -31.77 15.72
C GLY A 479 -21.72 -31.06 16.75
N VAL A 480 -21.61 -29.74 16.64
CA VAL A 480 -20.71 -28.94 17.49
C VAL A 480 -21.47 -28.35 18.66
N ILE A 481 -20.94 -28.55 19.86
CA ILE A 481 -21.31 -27.85 21.10
C ILE A 481 -20.27 -26.77 21.33
N SER A 482 -20.67 -25.51 21.47
CA SER A 482 -19.75 -24.42 21.80
C SER A 482 -19.95 -23.99 23.25
N PHE A 483 -18.87 -23.80 23.99
CA PHE A 483 -18.91 -23.30 25.36
C PHE A 483 -17.99 -22.09 25.51
N THR A 484 -18.60 -20.90 25.63
CA THR A 484 -17.93 -19.69 26.09
C THR A 484 -18.08 -19.61 27.60
N VAL A 485 -16.98 -19.80 28.34
CA VAL A 485 -17.01 -19.91 29.80
C VAL A 485 -17.28 -18.52 30.41
N PRO A 486 -18.45 -18.27 31.02
CA PRO A 486 -18.76 -16.97 31.59
C PRO A 486 -17.92 -16.72 32.86
N SER A 487 -17.73 -15.44 33.21
CA SER A 487 -16.95 -15.05 34.40
C SER A 487 -17.53 -15.59 35.70
N ASN A 488 -18.84 -15.84 35.75
CA ASN A 488 -19.55 -16.41 36.90
C ASN A 488 -19.73 -17.94 36.83
N ALA A 489 -19.06 -18.64 35.91
CA ALA A 489 -19.11 -20.10 35.85
C ALA A 489 -18.64 -20.73 37.18
N PRO A 490 -19.30 -21.77 37.70
CA PRO A 490 -18.81 -22.54 38.85
C PRO A 490 -17.40 -23.06 38.61
N ASN A 491 -16.60 -23.23 39.67
CA ASN A 491 -15.25 -23.81 39.56
C ASN A 491 -15.25 -25.26 39.05
N THR A 492 -16.38 -25.96 39.16
CA THR A 492 -16.54 -27.35 38.76
C THR A 492 -17.84 -27.53 38.01
N LEU A 493 -17.73 -28.08 36.81
CA LEU A 493 -18.83 -28.59 35.99
C LEU A 493 -18.50 -30.04 35.61
N TYR A 494 -19.44 -30.70 34.95
CA TYR A 494 -19.27 -32.07 34.47
C TYR A 494 -19.72 -32.17 33.03
N TYR A 495 -19.11 -33.07 32.26
CA TYR A 495 -19.78 -33.61 31.09
C TYR A 495 -20.27 -35.02 31.38
N ILE A 496 -21.43 -35.40 30.83
CA ILE A 496 -22.01 -36.72 31.04
C ILE A 496 -22.97 -37.09 29.89
N CYS A 497 -23.03 -38.38 29.57
CA CYS A 497 -24.03 -38.91 28.66
C CYS A 497 -25.40 -38.91 29.33
N GLU A 498 -26.45 -38.56 28.60
CA GLU A 498 -27.82 -38.62 29.12
C GLU A 498 -28.22 -40.01 29.63
N PHE A 499 -27.79 -41.08 28.95
CA PHE A 499 -28.27 -42.44 29.21
C PHE A 499 -27.27 -43.32 29.97
N HIS A 500 -25.97 -43.07 29.85
CA HIS A 500 -24.92 -43.98 30.32
C HIS A 500 -24.06 -43.33 31.41
N SER A 501 -24.19 -43.79 32.65
CA SER A 501 -23.50 -43.21 33.82
C SER A 501 -21.97 -43.35 33.77
N SER A 502 -21.46 -44.33 33.01
CA SER A 502 -20.03 -44.55 32.78
C SER A 502 -19.40 -43.50 31.86
N MET A 503 -20.17 -42.79 31.04
CA MET A 503 -19.65 -41.83 30.06
C MET A 503 -19.67 -40.41 30.64
N THR A 504 -18.69 -40.09 31.49
CA THR A 504 -18.68 -38.82 32.22
C THR A 504 -17.26 -38.39 32.61
N GLY A 505 -17.06 -37.08 32.82
CA GLY A 505 -15.83 -36.56 33.40
C GLY A 505 -16.02 -35.16 34.01
N ILE A 506 -14.98 -34.71 34.70
CA ILE A 506 -14.95 -33.42 35.39
C ILE A 506 -14.43 -32.32 34.45
N ILE A 507 -15.03 -31.14 34.53
CA ILE A 507 -14.57 -29.92 33.90
C ILE A 507 -14.18 -28.93 35.01
N THR A 508 -12.88 -28.71 35.18
CA THR A 508 -12.33 -27.72 36.10
C THR A 508 -12.29 -26.35 35.43
N ILE A 509 -12.90 -25.34 36.05
CA ILE A 509 -12.90 -23.97 35.55
C ILE A 509 -11.89 -23.12 36.30
N THR A 510 -10.93 -22.59 35.56
CA THR A 510 -9.83 -21.73 36.03
C THR A 510 -10.01 -20.30 35.53
N ASN A 511 -9.22 -19.37 36.06
CA ASN A 511 -9.21 -17.98 35.60
C ASN A 511 -8.32 -17.78 34.38
#